data_AF-A0A1A8RA65-F1
#
_entry.id   AF-A0A1A8RA65-F1
#
_cell.length_a   1.000
_cell.length_b   1.000
_cell.length_c   1.000
_cell.angle_alpha   90.00
_cell.angle_beta   90.00
_cell.angle_gamma   90.00
#
_symmetry.space_group_name_H-M   'P 1'
#
loop_
_entity.id
_entity.type
_entity.pdbx_description
1 polymer ?
#
loop_
_entity_poly.entity_id
_entity_poly.type
_entity_poly.pdbx_seq_one_letter_code
_entity_poly.pdbx_strand_id
1 'polypeptide(L)'
;ELYEKSLVCVDNNSLPADLLEIKTFLTVPQDLIKVMTLCPTDVLRTKGLKVFQLSIDKFDTEAKYRFFQYLLRTSNHSGVEGYIIKNIRNQIDSALQVKEPIRFHSFLLLLLLLFTRLFYLQPGKENAWFQGTHLMPLLRKVFSLPDGPETDLLQYMDRVMESLNLLRYLVIRDKVTENQTGVWTELYKIEDTFMRPLRVGLNMSRAHYERELQDTREGKKKAKDGSVLSVSVGDEKLPRMTPDSQIQALHSALHTFDMIESVLVRVEELTEVKDGV
;
A
#
# COMPACT_ATOMS: atom_id res chain seq x y z
N GLU A 1 10.42 7.27 -24.33
CA GLU A 1 9.53 7.83 -25.37
C GLU A 1 8.93 6.74 -26.25
N LEU A 2 9.72 5.82 -26.82
CA LEU A 2 9.19 4.71 -27.62
C LEU A 2 8.15 3.87 -26.88
N TYR A 3 8.46 3.41 -25.66
CA TYR A 3 7.54 2.58 -24.86
C TYR A 3 6.21 3.28 -24.56
N GLU A 4 6.25 4.56 -24.17
CA GLU A 4 5.08 5.39 -23.95
C GLU A 4 4.21 5.48 -25.22
N LYS A 5 4.81 5.77 -26.38
CA LYS A 5 4.08 5.82 -27.66
C LYS A 5 3.44 4.47 -28.02
N SER A 6 4.14 3.37 -27.82
CA SER A 6 3.59 2.02 -28.05
C SER A 6 2.38 1.73 -27.16
N LEU A 7 2.42 2.13 -25.88
CA LEU A 7 1.30 1.94 -24.96
C LEU A 7 0.09 2.82 -25.32
N VAL A 8 0.30 4.06 -25.78
CA VAL A 8 -0.81 4.96 -26.17
C VAL A 8 -1.66 4.38 -27.31
N CYS A 9 -1.07 3.60 -28.20
CA CYS A 9 -1.77 2.94 -29.31
C CYS A 9 -2.59 1.70 -28.90
N VAL A 10 -2.52 1.29 -27.63
CA VAL A 10 -3.20 0.10 -27.10
C VAL A 10 -4.37 0.54 -26.22
N ASP A 11 -5.51 -0.13 -26.36
CA ASP A 11 -6.69 0.14 -25.54
C ASP A 11 -6.47 -0.28 -24.08
N ASN A 12 -7.10 0.41 -23.15
CA ASN A 12 -7.05 0.01 -21.74
C ASN A 12 -7.71 -1.35 -21.54
N ASN A 13 -7.21 -2.13 -20.57
CA ASN A 13 -7.73 -3.46 -20.24
C ASN A 13 -7.71 -4.48 -21.40
N SER A 14 -6.84 -4.31 -22.39
CA SER A 14 -6.81 -5.14 -23.60
C SER A 14 -5.65 -6.14 -23.66
N LEU A 15 -4.59 -5.95 -22.86
CA LEU A 15 -3.42 -6.82 -22.86
C LEU A 15 -3.64 -8.02 -21.92
N PRO A 16 -3.72 -9.27 -22.45
CA PRO A 16 -4.05 -10.43 -21.65
C PRO A 16 -2.88 -10.96 -20.81
N ALA A 17 -3.22 -11.76 -19.80
CA ALA A 17 -2.27 -12.34 -18.85
C ALA A 17 -1.16 -13.19 -19.50
N ASP A 18 -1.45 -13.85 -20.62
CA ASP A 18 -0.49 -14.70 -21.35
C ASP A 18 0.74 -13.89 -21.83
N LEU A 19 0.57 -12.59 -22.09
CA LEU A 19 1.71 -11.74 -22.47
C LEU A 19 2.75 -11.58 -21.35
N LEU A 20 2.38 -11.81 -20.09
CA LEU A 20 3.32 -11.78 -18.97
C LEU A 20 4.33 -12.94 -19.00
N GLU A 21 4.07 -13.99 -19.77
CA GLU A 21 5.05 -15.06 -20.03
C GLU A 21 6.22 -14.55 -20.88
N ILE A 22 5.97 -13.51 -21.69
CA ILE A 22 7.02 -12.83 -22.45
C ILE A 22 7.75 -11.88 -21.49
N LYS A 23 8.99 -12.25 -21.16
CA LYS A 23 9.85 -11.56 -20.19
C LYS A 23 9.86 -10.03 -20.32
N THR A 24 9.80 -9.49 -21.54
CA THR A 24 9.79 -8.04 -21.80
C THR A 24 8.65 -7.30 -21.09
N PHE A 25 7.47 -7.92 -20.98
CA PHE A 25 6.32 -7.33 -20.27
C PHE A 25 6.54 -7.24 -18.76
N LEU A 26 7.54 -7.94 -18.21
CA LEU A 26 7.95 -7.83 -16.80
C LEU A 26 9.22 -6.99 -16.63
N THR A 27 10.20 -7.11 -17.52
CA THR A 27 11.50 -6.42 -17.38
C THR A 27 11.40 -4.93 -17.64
N VAL A 28 10.61 -4.50 -18.63
CA VAL A 28 10.49 -3.07 -18.94
C VAL A 28 9.86 -2.30 -17.77
N PRO A 29 8.77 -2.76 -17.15
CA PRO A 29 8.27 -2.12 -15.92
C PRO A 29 9.25 -2.17 -14.74
N GLN A 30 10.08 -3.22 -14.60
CA GLN A 30 11.12 -3.29 -13.57
C GLN A 30 12.23 -2.24 -13.79
N ASP A 31 12.63 -2.02 -15.04
CA ASP A 31 13.58 -0.96 -15.36
C ASP A 31 12.95 0.43 -15.17
N LEU A 32 11.65 0.59 -15.41
CA LEU A 32 10.93 1.81 -15.03
C LEU A 32 10.94 2.05 -13.51
N ILE A 33 10.80 1.01 -12.69
CA ILE A 33 10.92 1.14 -11.23
C ILE A 33 12.29 1.68 -10.84
N LYS A 34 13.37 1.21 -11.47
CA LYS A 34 14.72 1.78 -11.25
C LYS A 34 14.79 3.24 -11.65
N VAL A 35 14.20 3.62 -12.78
CA VAL A 35 14.12 5.04 -13.19
C VAL A 35 13.35 5.85 -12.15
N MET A 36 12.21 5.36 -11.67
CA MET A 36 11.35 6.03 -10.70
C MET A 36 12.00 6.24 -9.34
N THR A 37 12.96 5.40 -8.96
CA THR A 37 13.55 5.38 -7.60
C THR A 37 14.98 5.89 -7.57
N LEU A 38 15.77 5.64 -8.62
CA LEU A 38 17.21 5.91 -8.63
C LEU A 38 17.62 7.07 -9.55
N CYS A 39 16.76 7.49 -10.48
CA CYS A 39 17.11 8.58 -11.40
C CYS A 39 17.27 9.89 -10.62
N PRO A 40 18.38 10.65 -10.78
CA PRO A 40 18.59 11.90 -10.05
C PRO A 40 17.59 12.99 -10.46
N THR A 41 17.09 12.92 -11.69
CA THR A 41 16.18 13.93 -12.24
C THR A 41 14.72 13.65 -11.87
N ASP A 42 14.12 14.56 -11.09
CA ASP A 42 12.72 14.44 -10.66
C ASP A 42 11.71 14.37 -11.82
N VAL A 43 11.96 15.13 -12.88
CA VAL A 43 11.15 15.11 -14.11
C VAL A 43 11.10 13.71 -14.72
N LEU A 44 12.23 12.99 -14.73
CA LEU A 44 12.30 11.64 -15.28
C LEU A 44 11.67 10.61 -14.34
N ARG A 45 11.82 10.77 -13.01
CA ARG A 45 11.11 9.91 -12.03
C ARG A 45 9.60 10.03 -12.17
N THR A 46 9.10 11.27 -12.21
CA THR A 46 7.67 11.58 -12.39
C THR A 46 7.14 11.07 -13.72
N LYS A 47 7.90 11.24 -14.81
CA LYS A 47 7.53 10.67 -16.11
C LYS A 47 7.54 9.15 -16.09
N GLY A 48 8.53 8.53 -15.46
CA GLY A 48 8.63 7.08 -15.29
C GLY A 48 7.39 6.52 -14.59
N LEU A 49 6.94 7.16 -13.51
CA LEU A 49 5.72 6.79 -12.79
C LEU A 49 4.48 6.86 -13.68
N LYS A 50 4.33 7.92 -14.49
CA LYS A 50 3.21 8.05 -15.44
C LYS A 50 3.20 6.93 -16.49
N VAL A 51 4.36 6.62 -17.06
CA VAL A 51 4.48 5.55 -18.06
C VAL A 51 4.27 4.17 -17.43
N PHE A 52 4.72 3.98 -16.19
CA PHE A 52 4.47 2.77 -15.43
C PHE A 52 2.98 2.56 -15.14
N GLN A 53 2.26 3.60 -14.70
CA GLN A 53 0.81 3.51 -14.56
C GLN A 53 0.12 3.24 -15.89
N LEU A 54 0.54 3.94 -16.96
CA LEU A 54 0.02 3.69 -18.30
C LEU A 54 0.18 2.23 -18.71
N SER A 55 1.31 1.58 -18.39
CA SER A 55 1.49 0.14 -18.67
C SER A 55 0.53 -0.74 -17.86
N ILE A 56 0.26 -0.41 -16.60
CA ILE A 56 -0.71 -1.13 -15.76
C ILE A 56 -2.12 -1.00 -16.35
N ASP A 57 -2.49 0.19 -16.81
CA ASP A 57 -3.82 0.46 -17.35
C ASP A 57 -4.13 -0.33 -18.63
N LYS A 58 -3.09 -0.75 -19.38
CA LYS A 58 -3.26 -1.57 -20.59
C LYS A 58 -3.54 -3.03 -20.29
N PHE A 59 -3.06 -3.55 -19.17
CA PHE A 59 -3.32 -4.92 -18.75
C PHE A 59 -4.79 -5.17 -18.46
N ASP A 60 -5.33 -6.31 -18.90
CA ASP A 60 -6.61 -6.80 -18.43
C ASP A 60 -6.57 -7.13 -16.93
N THR A 61 -7.70 -7.50 -16.35
CA THR A 61 -7.78 -7.70 -14.91
C THR A 61 -6.91 -8.86 -14.41
N GLU A 62 -6.86 -9.96 -15.15
CA GLU A 62 -6.03 -11.11 -14.76
C GLU A 62 -4.55 -10.75 -14.82
N ALA A 63 -4.14 -10.07 -15.89
CA ALA A 63 -2.80 -9.57 -16.08
C ALA A 63 -2.42 -8.61 -14.95
N LYS A 64 -3.28 -7.64 -14.59
CA LYS A 64 -3.04 -6.74 -13.45
C LYS A 64 -2.83 -7.53 -12.16
N TYR A 65 -3.70 -8.50 -11.87
CA TYR A 65 -3.58 -9.33 -10.67
C TYR A 65 -2.23 -10.06 -10.59
N ARG A 66 -1.87 -10.80 -11.65
CA ARG A 66 -0.59 -11.53 -11.72
C ARG A 66 0.60 -10.58 -11.66
N PHE A 67 0.49 -9.43 -12.32
CA PHE A 67 1.53 -8.42 -12.33
C PHE A 67 1.74 -7.79 -10.95
N PHE A 68 0.67 -7.47 -10.21
CA PHE A 68 0.79 -6.99 -8.82
C PHE A 68 1.40 -8.05 -7.89
N GLN A 69 1.02 -9.32 -8.03
CA GLN A 69 1.67 -10.40 -7.28
C GLN A 69 3.17 -10.49 -7.55
N TYR A 70 3.56 -10.34 -8.82
CA TYR A 70 4.97 -10.32 -9.24
C TYR A 70 5.71 -9.11 -8.63
N LEU A 71 5.13 -7.91 -8.72
CA LEU A 71 5.75 -6.68 -8.21
C LEU A 71 5.92 -6.69 -6.70
N LEU A 72 4.89 -7.08 -5.93
CA LEU A 72 4.98 -7.20 -4.47
C LEU A 72 5.98 -8.27 -4.01
N ARG A 73 6.38 -9.20 -4.89
CA ARG A 73 7.40 -10.21 -4.59
C ARG A 73 8.83 -9.75 -4.93
N THR A 74 8.97 -8.85 -5.90
CA THR A 74 10.27 -8.52 -6.51
C THR A 74 10.75 -7.11 -6.21
N SER A 75 9.83 -6.21 -5.89
CA SER A 75 10.16 -4.87 -5.42
C SER A 75 10.67 -4.95 -3.99
N ASN A 76 11.69 -4.15 -3.67
CA ASN A 76 12.18 -3.96 -2.31
C ASN A 76 12.23 -2.46 -1.97
N HIS A 77 11.21 -1.73 -2.43
CA HIS A 77 11.11 -0.28 -2.24
C HIS A 77 9.72 0.04 -1.71
N SER A 78 9.65 0.43 -0.44
CA SER A 78 8.41 0.70 0.30
C SER A 78 7.43 1.60 -0.46
N GLY A 79 7.89 2.73 -0.99
CA GLY A 79 7.04 3.63 -1.78
C GLY A 79 6.47 3.02 -3.08
N VAL A 80 7.19 2.10 -3.72
CA VAL A 80 6.69 1.40 -4.93
C VAL A 80 5.66 0.36 -4.52
N GLU A 81 5.93 -0.43 -3.48
CA GLU A 81 4.98 -1.40 -2.95
C GLU A 81 3.68 -0.73 -2.47
N GLY A 82 3.79 0.40 -1.76
CA GLY A 82 2.65 1.24 -1.39
C GLY A 82 1.86 1.72 -2.61
N TYR A 83 2.54 2.13 -3.68
CA TYR A 83 1.88 2.50 -4.94
C TYR A 83 1.15 1.33 -5.61
N ILE A 84 1.69 0.11 -5.55
CA ILE A 84 1.03 -1.10 -6.03
C ILE A 84 -0.19 -1.43 -5.17
N ILE A 85 -0.08 -1.34 -3.84
CA ILE A 85 -1.21 -1.54 -2.92
C ILE A 85 -2.35 -0.55 -3.21
N LYS A 86 -2.02 0.71 -3.49
CA LYS A 86 -3.00 1.71 -3.94
C LYS A 86 -3.69 1.32 -5.25
N ASN A 87 -2.96 0.77 -6.21
CA ASN A 87 -3.54 0.24 -7.45
C ASN A 87 -4.45 -0.98 -7.21
N ILE A 88 -4.07 -1.87 -6.30
CA ILE A 88 -4.90 -3.01 -5.87
C ILE A 88 -6.23 -2.50 -5.29
N ARG A 89 -6.18 -1.49 -4.40
CA ARG A 89 -7.39 -0.84 -3.86
C ARG A 89 -8.31 -0.34 -4.97
N ASN A 90 -7.77 0.32 -5.98
CA ASN A 90 -8.57 0.85 -7.10
C ASN A 90 -9.24 -0.26 -7.93
N GLN A 91 -8.55 -1.40 -8.12
CA GLN A 91 -9.15 -2.56 -8.80
C GLN A 91 -10.26 -3.19 -7.97
N ILE A 92 -10.08 -3.31 -6.64
CA ILE A 92 -11.12 -3.78 -5.73
C ILE A 92 -12.33 -2.84 -5.77
N ASP A 93 -12.10 -1.52 -5.71
CA ASP A 93 -13.18 -0.53 -5.76
C ASP A 93 -13.97 -0.64 -7.07
N SER A 94 -13.28 -0.73 -8.20
CA SER A 94 -13.89 -0.93 -9.52
C SER A 94 -14.72 -2.22 -9.55
N ALA A 95 -14.23 -3.31 -8.95
CA ALA A 95 -14.96 -4.57 -8.88
C ALA A 95 -16.23 -4.45 -8.03
N LEU A 96 -16.16 -3.76 -6.89
CA LEU A 96 -17.29 -3.59 -5.96
C LEU A 96 -18.37 -2.62 -6.47
N GLN A 97 -18.02 -1.65 -7.32
CA GLN A 97 -18.98 -0.69 -7.89
C GLN A 97 -20.00 -1.31 -8.86
N VAL A 98 -19.73 -2.51 -9.41
CA VAL A 98 -20.57 -3.15 -10.45
C VAL A 98 -21.97 -3.58 -9.94
N LYS A 99 -22.30 -3.40 -8.65
CA LYS A 99 -23.49 -4.01 -8.03
C LYS A 99 -24.40 -3.12 -7.17
N GLU A 100 -24.43 -1.80 -7.33
CA GLU A 100 -25.50 -1.01 -6.70
C GLU A 100 -26.81 -1.19 -7.52
N PRO A 101 -27.84 -1.91 -7.03
CA PRO A 101 -29.13 -1.93 -7.72
C PRO A 101 -29.75 -0.54 -7.58
N ILE A 102 -30.12 0.06 -8.71
CA ILE A 102 -30.97 1.25 -8.75
C ILE A 102 -32.21 0.98 -7.87
N ARG A 103 -32.35 1.72 -6.76
CA ARG A 103 -33.53 1.66 -5.88
C ARG A 103 -34.74 2.23 -6.63
N PHE A 104 -35.42 1.41 -7.41
CA PHE A 104 -36.71 1.77 -7.98
C PHE A 104 -37.77 1.77 -6.88
N HIS A 105 -38.26 2.96 -6.55
CA HIS A 105 -39.41 3.13 -5.69
C HIS A 105 -40.67 2.63 -6.42
N SER A 106 -41.26 1.59 -5.84
CA SER A 106 -42.66 1.13 -5.99
C SER A 106 -43.17 0.72 -7.39
N PHE A 107 -43.74 -0.49 -7.43
CA PHE A 107 -44.67 -1.06 -8.41
C PHE A 107 -44.19 -1.47 -9.81
N LEU A 108 -43.00 -1.09 -10.29
CA LEU A 108 -42.44 -1.66 -11.53
C LEU A 108 -41.59 -2.94 -11.32
N LEU A 109 -41.57 -3.47 -10.09
CA LEU A 109 -40.58 -4.46 -9.65
C LEU A 109 -40.68 -5.80 -10.42
N LEU A 110 -41.87 -6.26 -10.80
CA LEU A 110 -42.02 -7.57 -11.44
C LEU A 110 -41.64 -7.57 -12.94
N LEU A 111 -41.98 -6.50 -13.67
CA LEU A 111 -41.57 -6.33 -15.08
C LEU A 111 -40.09 -5.96 -15.18
N LEU A 112 -39.59 -5.15 -14.23
CA LEU A 112 -38.17 -4.87 -14.09
C LEU A 112 -37.39 -6.11 -13.68
N LEU A 113 -37.92 -7.06 -12.89
CA LEU A 113 -37.23 -8.32 -12.54
C LEU A 113 -37.02 -9.23 -13.75
N LEU A 114 -37.97 -9.29 -14.68
CA LEU A 114 -37.81 -10.01 -15.95
C LEU A 114 -36.86 -9.29 -16.91
N PHE A 115 -36.94 -7.95 -17.01
CA PHE A 115 -36.03 -7.15 -17.81
C PHE A 115 -34.61 -7.10 -17.24
N THR A 116 -34.46 -7.04 -15.91
CA THR A 116 -33.16 -7.16 -15.25
C THR A 116 -32.62 -8.55 -15.43
N ARG A 117 -33.39 -9.64 -15.42
CA ARG A 117 -32.84 -10.97 -15.78
C ARG A 117 -32.33 -11.07 -17.22
N LEU A 118 -32.96 -10.36 -18.16
CA LEU A 118 -32.52 -10.30 -19.58
C LEU A 118 -31.34 -9.34 -19.80
N PHE A 119 -31.21 -8.26 -19.02
CA PHE A 119 -30.07 -7.33 -19.08
C PHE A 119 -28.89 -7.76 -18.19
N TYR A 120 -29.16 -8.49 -17.08
CA TYR A 120 -28.17 -9.17 -16.24
C TYR A 120 -27.56 -10.38 -16.93
N LEU A 121 -27.98 -10.74 -18.15
CA LEU A 121 -27.36 -11.82 -18.89
C LEU A 121 -26.09 -11.39 -19.63
N GLN A 122 -25.44 -10.29 -19.24
CA GLN A 122 -23.98 -10.17 -19.26
C GLN A 122 -23.52 -9.29 -18.09
N PRO A 123 -23.44 -9.81 -16.85
CA PRO A 123 -22.66 -9.13 -15.83
C PRO A 123 -21.22 -9.37 -16.25
N GLY A 124 -20.53 -8.29 -16.65
CA GLY A 124 -19.12 -8.36 -17.01
C GLY A 124 -18.36 -9.23 -16.02
N LYS A 125 -17.84 -10.36 -16.49
CA LYS A 125 -16.80 -11.16 -15.83
C LYS A 125 -15.50 -10.36 -15.66
N GLU A 126 -15.56 -9.04 -15.77
CA GLU A 126 -14.43 -8.18 -16.04
C GLU A 126 -13.54 -8.00 -14.82
N ASN A 127 -14.03 -8.27 -13.58
CA ASN A 127 -13.20 -8.08 -12.39
C ASN A 127 -13.32 -9.13 -11.28
N ALA A 128 -13.43 -10.42 -11.64
CA ALA A 128 -13.50 -11.52 -10.66
C ALA A 128 -12.19 -11.72 -9.86
N TRP A 129 -11.04 -11.29 -10.40
CA TRP A 129 -9.73 -11.49 -9.78
C TRP A 129 -9.49 -10.64 -8.52
N PHE A 130 -10.22 -9.52 -8.39
CA PHE A 130 -10.14 -8.63 -7.22
C PHE A 130 -11.37 -8.75 -6.31
N GLN A 131 -11.98 -9.94 -6.28
CA GLN A 131 -13.06 -10.33 -5.35
C GLN A 131 -12.85 -11.75 -4.81
N GLY A 132 -13.53 -12.05 -3.70
CA GLY A 132 -13.63 -13.38 -3.13
C GLY A 132 -12.30 -14.13 -2.97
N THR A 133 -12.30 -15.40 -3.34
CA THR A 133 -11.17 -16.32 -3.12
C THR A 133 -9.93 -15.98 -3.94
N HIS A 134 -10.09 -15.38 -5.12
CA HIS A 134 -8.96 -14.96 -5.96
C HIS A 134 -8.21 -13.78 -5.35
N LEU A 135 -8.90 -12.86 -4.70
CA LEU A 135 -8.27 -11.70 -4.06
C LEU A 135 -7.39 -12.09 -2.86
N MET A 136 -7.77 -13.14 -2.12
CA MET A 136 -7.17 -13.43 -0.82
C MET A 136 -5.65 -13.71 -0.83
N PRO A 137 -5.09 -14.49 -1.78
CA PRO A 137 -3.63 -14.64 -1.89
C PRO A 137 -2.88 -13.33 -2.11
N LEU A 138 -3.50 -12.36 -2.79
CA LEU A 138 -2.93 -11.03 -2.99
C LEU A 138 -2.98 -10.22 -1.69
N LEU A 139 -4.11 -10.22 -0.97
CA LEU A 139 -4.22 -9.53 0.32
C LEU A 139 -3.26 -10.07 1.38
N ARG A 140 -3.01 -11.40 1.41
CA ARG A 140 -2.01 -11.98 2.32
C ARG A 140 -0.59 -11.46 2.07
N LYS A 141 -0.26 -11.06 0.83
CA LYS A 141 1.03 -10.41 0.53
C LYS A 141 1.05 -8.97 1.03
N VAL A 142 -0.08 -8.25 0.89
CA VAL A 142 -0.22 -6.87 1.34
C VAL A 142 -0.17 -6.79 2.87
N PHE A 143 -0.98 -7.59 3.56
CA PHE A 143 -1.07 -7.66 5.02
C PHE A 143 -0.02 -8.59 5.61
N SER A 144 1.24 -8.24 5.39
CA SER A 144 2.38 -8.91 5.99
C SER A 144 3.49 -7.90 6.27
N LEU A 145 4.21 -8.12 7.37
CA LEU A 145 5.44 -7.39 7.71
C LEU A 145 6.65 -8.24 7.30
N PRO A 146 7.63 -7.70 6.53
CA PRO A 146 8.79 -8.44 6.06
C PRO A 146 9.52 -9.23 7.16
N ASP A 147 9.74 -8.57 8.31
CA ASP A 147 10.47 -9.14 9.46
C ASP A 147 9.58 -9.20 10.71
N GLY A 148 8.26 -9.32 10.51
CA GLY A 148 7.31 -9.33 11.63
C GLY A 148 7.44 -8.07 12.50
N PRO A 149 7.40 -8.19 13.85
CA PRO A 149 7.55 -7.06 14.75
C PRO A 149 8.89 -6.30 14.65
N GLU A 150 9.93 -6.92 14.09
CA GLU A 150 11.28 -6.32 13.98
C GLU A 150 11.45 -5.49 12.70
N THR A 151 10.43 -5.42 11.85
CA THR A 151 10.44 -4.61 10.62
C THR A 151 10.80 -3.16 10.93
N ASP A 152 11.75 -2.59 10.19
CA ASP A 152 12.04 -1.14 10.25
C ASP A 152 10.83 -0.35 9.71
N LEU A 153 10.00 0.13 10.63
CA LEU A 153 8.76 0.82 10.32
C LEU A 153 8.98 2.17 9.63
N LEU A 154 10.14 2.81 9.80
CA LEU A 154 10.46 4.06 9.09
C LEU A 154 10.80 3.76 7.63
N GLN A 155 11.61 2.72 7.39
CA GLN A 155 11.93 2.27 6.04
C GLN A 155 10.68 1.78 5.28
N TYR A 156 9.78 1.07 5.97
CA TYR A 156 8.57 0.48 5.39
C TYR A 156 7.30 1.33 5.57
N MET A 157 7.42 2.61 5.96
CA MET A 157 6.26 3.43 6.32
C MET A 157 5.22 3.56 5.18
N ASP A 158 5.66 3.78 3.94
CA ASP A 158 4.75 3.99 2.80
C ASP A 158 3.93 2.73 2.52
N ARG A 159 4.57 1.56 2.54
CA ARG A 159 3.91 0.25 2.37
C ARG A 159 2.94 -0.02 3.51
N VAL A 160 3.38 0.17 4.76
CA VAL A 160 2.55 -0.10 5.96
C VAL A 160 1.32 0.80 5.98
N MET A 161 1.49 2.09 5.70
CA MET A 161 0.39 3.05 5.65
C MET A 161 -0.62 2.73 4.55
N GLU A 162 -0.18 2.41 3.33
CA GLU A 162 -1.10 2.01 2.27
C GLU A 162 -1.79 0.67 2.54
N SER A 163 -1.11 -0.26 3.23
CA SER A 163 -1.73 -1.50 3.71
C SER A 163 -2.85 -1.20 4.70
N LEU A 164 -2.57 -0.41 5.75
CA LEU A 164 -3.60 0.00 6.71
C LEU A 164 -4.76 0.77 6.05
N ASN A 165 -4.47 1.66 5.11
CA ASN A 165 -5.50 2.39 4.36
C ASN A 165 -6.35 1.46 3.49
N LEU A 166 -5.76 0.43 2.88
CA LEU A 166 -6.51 -0.61 2.18
C LEU A 166 -7.40 -1.39 3.15
N LEU A 167 -6.88 -1.84 4.29
CA LEU A 167 -7.66 -2.58 5.28
C LEU A 167 -8.84 -1.74 5.78
N ARG A 168 -8.57 -0.47 6.14
CA ARG A 168 -9.59 0.51 6.52
C ARG A 168 -10.66 0.66 5.44
N TYR A 169 -10.26 0.77 4.17
CA TYR A 169 -11.20 0.85 3.06
C TYR A 169 -12.07 -0.41 2.96
N LEU A 170 -11.46 -1.60 3.02
CA LEU A 170 -12.17 -2.87 2.94
C LEU A 170 -13.21 -3.02 4.05
N VAL A 171 -12.83 -2.76 5.30
CA VAL A 171 -13.76 -2.89 6.45
C VAL A 171 -14.86 -1.83 6.42
N ILE A 172 -14.67 -0.67 5.79
CA ILE A 172 -15.73 0.34 5.64
C ILE A 172 -16.67 -0.04 4.48
N ARG A 173 -16.10 -0.41 3.33
CA ARG A 173 -16.84 -0.58 2.08
C ARG A 173 -17.57 -1.92 1.99
N ASP A 174 -16.92 -3.01 2.37
CA ASP A 174 -17.48 -4.35 2.28
C ASP A 174 -18.27 -4.67 3.55
N LYS A 175 -19.57 -4.94 3.42
CA LYS A 175 -20.42 -5.23 4.58
C LYS A 175 -20.21 -6.68 5.03
N VAL A 176 -20.27 -6.92 6.34
CA VAL A 176 -20.10 -8.28 6.92
C VAL A 176 -21.08 -9.29 6.31
N THR A 177 -22.32 -8.86 6.07
CA THR A 177 -23.38 -9.69 5.47
C THR A 177 -23.16 -10.04 3.99
N GLU A 178 -22.40 -9.20 3.27
CA GLU A 178 -22.13 -9.40 1.84
C GLU A 178 -20.78 -10.09 1.63
N ASN A 179 -19.74 -9.63 2.34
CA ASN A 179 -18.38 -10.15 2.37
C ASN A 179 -17.83 -10.49 0.97
N GLN A 180 -17.99 -9.56 0.03
CA GLN A 180 -17.68 -9.78 -1.38
C GLN A 180 -16.17 -9.95 -1.63
N THR A 181 -15.35 -9.31 -0.80
CA THR A 181 -13.89 -9.39 -0.86
C THR A 181 -13.34 -10.60 -0.08
N GLY A 182 -14.16 -11.19 0.79
CA GLY A 182 -13.74 -12.24 1.73
C GLY A 182 -12.96 -11.74 2.95
N VAL A 183 -12.77 -10.41 3.09
CA VAL A 183 -11.96 -9.81 4.18
C VAL A 183 -12.46 -10.22 5.56
N TRP A 184 -13.77 -10.30 5.77
CA TRP A 184 -14.37 -10.64 7.07
C TRP A 184 -14.07 -12.08 7.47
N THR A 185 -14.02 -13.00 6.50
CA THR A 185 -13.71 -14.41 6.76
C THR A 185 -12.27 -14.61 7.20
N GLU A 186 -11.35 -13.78 6.71
CA GLU A 186 -9.91 -13.92 6.95
C GLU A 186 -9.37 -12.88 7.93
N LEU A 187 -10.25 -12.07 8.53
CA LEU A 187 -9.88 -10.97 9.41
C LEU A 187 -9.01 -11.44 10.57
N TYR A 188 -9.36 -12.57 11.21
CA TYR A 188 -8.57 -13.14 12.31
C TYR A 188 -7.13 -13.49 11.89
N LYS A 189 -6.91 -13.88 10.62
CA LYS A 189 -5.56 -14.13 10.10
C LYS A 189 -4.82 -12.83 9.85
N ILE A 190 -5.50 -11.83 9.28
CA ILE A 190 -4.91 -10.49 9.07
C ILE A 190 -4.53 -9.88 10.43
N GLU A 191 -5.36 -10.05 11.44
CA GLU A 191 -5.08 -9.60 12.80
C GLU A 191 -3.78 -10.24 13.34
N ASP A 192 -3.67 -11.56 13.20
CA ASP A 192 -2.54 -12.33 13.72
C ASP A 192 -1.23 -12.12 12.93
N THR A 193 -1.30 -12.03 11.59
CA THR A 193 -0.10 -11.92 10.73
C THR A 193 0.34 -10.49 10.46
N PHE A 194 -0.51 -9.49 10.72
CA PHE A 194 -0.22 -8.09 10.41
C PHE A 194 -0.50 -7.14 11.57
N MET A 195 -1.73 -7.08 12.08
CA MET A 195 -2.13 -6.03 13.04
C MET A 195 -1.43 -6.18 14.40
N ARG A 196 -1.43 -7.38 14.99
CA ARG A 196 -0.75 -7.64 16.27
C ARG A 196 0.78 -7.49 16.15
N PRO A 197 1.46 -8.06 15.14
CA PRO A 197 2.89 -7.80 14.92
C PRO A 197 3.20 -6.31 14.74
N LEU A 198 2.36 -5.56 14.02
CA LEU A 198 2.54 -4.12 13.84
C LEU A 198 2.41 -3.35 15.16
N ARG A 199 1.45 -3.71 16.01
CA ARG A 199 1.32 -3.16 17.37
C ARG A 199 2.59 -3.36 18.18
N VAL A 200 3.11 -4.58 18.17
CA VAL A 200 4.36 -4.93 18.89
C VAL A 200 5.53 -4.13 18.33
N GLY A 201 5.69 -4.08 17.01
CA GLY A 201 6.76 -3.31 16.35
C GLY A 201 6.67 -1.82 16.63
N LEU A 202 5.47 -1.23 16.67
CA LEU A 202 5.27 0.17 17.04
C LEU A 202 5.70 0.45 18.49
N ASN A 203 5.29 -0.41 19.43
CA ASN A 203 5.66 -0.29 20.84
C ASN A 203 7.17 -0.41 21.04
N MET A 204 7.80 -1.41 20.42
CA MET A 204 9.24 -1.61 20.47
C MET A 204 10.00 -0.42 19.85
N SER A 205 9.60 0.01 18.66
CA SER A 205 10.20 1.15 17.96
C SER A 205 10.07 2.43 18.77
N ARG A 206 8.87 2.75 19.27
CA ARG A 206 8.64 3.94 20.09
C ARG A 206 9.54 3.95 21.34
N ALA A 207 9.56 2.85 22.09
CA ALA A 207 10.37 2.76 23.32
C ALA A 207 11.88 2.93 23.04
N HIS A 208 12.37 2.44 21.90
CA HIS A 208 13.76 2.65 21.48
C HIS A 208 14.05 4.13 21.21
N TYR A 209 13.22 4.78 20.38
CA TYR A 209 13.44 6.17 19.97
C TYR A 209 13.21 7.18 21.12
N GLU A 210 12.26 6.91 22.02
CA GLU A 210 12.05 7.72 23.23
C GLU A 210 13.26 7.66 24.18
N ARG A 211 13.86 6.48 24.35
CA ARG A 211 15.09 6.31 25.15
C ARG A 211 16.25 7.08 24.53
N GLU A 212 16.49 6.91 23.22
CA GLU A 212 17.54 7.61 22.48
C GLU A 212 17.36 9.15 22.57
N LEU A 213 16.12 9.62 22.52
CA LEU A 213 15.78 11.03 22.68
C LEU A 213 16.12 11.56 24.09
N GLN A 214 15.85 10.77 25.12
CA GLN A 214 16.20 11.12 26.50
C GLN A 214 17.73 11.17 26.67
N ASP A 215 18.45 10.15 26.21
CA ASP A 215 19.91 10.06 26.32
C ASP A 215 20.59 11.23 25.60
N THR A 216 20.11 11.61 24.40
CA THR A 216 20.61 12.75 23.64
C THR A 216 20.38 14.07 24.39
N ARG A 217 19.22 14.24 25.03
CA ARG A 217 18.90 15.45 25.82
C ARG A 217 19.75 15.54 27.08
N GLU A 218 20.00 14.44 27.76
CA GLU A 218 20.84 14.38 28.96
C GLU A 218 22.32 14.58 28.63
N GLY A 219 22.81 13.98 27.55
CA GLY A 219 24.16 14.22 27.01
C GLY A 219 24.39 15.69 26.65
N LYS A 220 23.39 16.35 26.05
CA LYS A 220 23.43 17.79 25.77
C LYS A 220 23.52 18.64 27.05
N LYS A 221 22.82 18.27 28.12
CA LYS A 221 22.91 18.96 29.43
C LYS A 221 24.31 18.81 30.04
N LYS A 222 24.90 17.60 29.98
CA LYS A 222 26.26 17.34 30.48
C LYS A 222 27.35 18.04 29.67
N ALA A 223 27.23 18.11 28.34
CA ALA A 223 28.18 18.81 27.46
C ALA A 223 28.13 20.35 27.60
N LYS A 224 26.99 20.91 28.02
CA LYS A 224 26.87 22.34 28.35
C LYS A 224 27.57 22.71 29.65
N ASP A 225 27.85 21.72 30.52
CA ASP A 225 28.51 21.87 31.82
C ASP A 225 30.01 21.50 31.79
N GLY A 226 30.53 21.07 30.63
CA GLY A 226 31.90 20.62 30.48
C GLY A 226 32.43 20.68 29.04
N SER A 227 33.11 21.79 28.74
CA SER A 227 34.14 22.00 27.69
C SER A 227 33.83 21.68 26.21
N VAL A 228 34.08 22.70 25.39
CA VAL A 228 34.12 22.67 23.93
C VAL A 228 35.29 21.80 23.44
N LEU A 229 35.01 20.70 22.75
CA LEU A 229 36.01 19.93 21.99
C LEU A 229 35.60 19.85 20.52
N SER A 230 36.19 20.72 19.71
CA SER A 230 36.17 20.62 18.26
C SER A 230 37.25 19.64 17.80
N VAL A 231 36.92 18.78 16.85
CA VAL A 231 37.88 17.88 16.19
C VAL A 231 37.79 18.14 14.69
N SER A 232 38.91 18.35 14.02
CA SER A 232 39.00 18.50 12.56
C SER A 232 39.78 17.34 11.97
N VAL A 233 39.25 16.73 10.91
CA VAL A 233 39.96 15.77 10.05
C VAL A 233 39.46 15.95 8.62
N GLY A 234 40.39 16.11 7.67
CA GLY A 234 40.25 15.87 6.21
C GLY A 234 39.33 16.83 5.45
N ASP A 235 39.84 17.47 4.40
CA ASP A 235 39.25 18.60 3.65
C ASP A 235 37.91 18.36 2.90
N GLU A 236 37.11 17.36 3.27
CA GLU A 236 35.67 17.35 3.01
C GLU A 236 34.93 16.79 4.23
N LYS A 237 34.32 17.67 5.02
CA LYS A 237 33.47 17.28 6.14
C LYS A 237 32.03 17.21 5.67
N LEU A 238 31.47 16.00 5.63
CA LEU A 238 30.03 15.81 5.80
C LEU A 238 29.57 16.68 7.00
N PRO A 239 28.52 17.50 6.87
CA PRO A 239 28.10 18.39 7.95
C PRO A 239 27.83 17.54 9.19
N ARG A 240 28.59 17.77 10.26
CA ARG A 240 28.37 17.09 11.54
C ARG A 240 26.93 17.38 11.96
N MET A 241 26.11 16.34 12.06
CA MET A 241 24.75 16.46 12.55
C MET A 241 24.82 17.10 13.94
N THR A 242 24.19 18.26 14.10
CA THR A 242 24.14 18.93 15.41
C THR A 242 23.22 18.12 16.34
N PRO A 243 23.43 18.16 17.66
CA PRO A 243 22.52 17.50 18.61
C PRO A 243 21.05 17.94 18.44
N ASP A 244 20.80 19.17 17.99
CA ASP A 244 19.45 19.66 17.71
C ASP A 244 18.85 19.02 16.45
N SER A 245 19.66 18.83 15.39
CA SER A 245 19.25 18.09 14.20
C SER A 245 18.94 16.62 14.52
N GLN A 246 19.71 15.99 15.41
CA GLN A 246 19.45 14.62 15.88
C GLN A 246 18.14 14.52 16.65
N ILE A 247 17.92 15.43 17.61
CA ILE A 247 16.66 15.50 18.37
C ILE A 247 15.47 15.68 17.42
N GLN A 248 15.58 16.55 16.42
CA GLN A 248 14.53 16.77 15.44
C GLN A 248 14.24 15.52 14.62
N ALA A 249 15.27 14.78 14.19
CA ALA A 249 15.09 13.53 13.46
C ALA A 249 14.36 12.46 14.31
N LEU A 250 14.70 12.35 15.60
CA LEU A 250 14.01 11.44 16.53
C LEU A 250 12.53 11.82 16.72
N HIS A 251 12.21 13.12 16.83
CA HIS A 251 10.82 13.58 16.86
C HIS A 251 10.06 13.23 15.58
N SER A 252 10.67 13.45 14.41
CA SER A 252 10.08 13.06 13.13
C SER A 252 9.75 11.56 13.08
N ALA A 253 10.64 10.70 13.57
CA ALA A 253 10.40 9.26 13.65
C ALA A 253 9.22 8.92 14.59
N LEU A 254 9.16 9.52 15.78
CA LEU A 254 8.06 9.31 16.73
C LEU A 254 6.72 9.74 16.13
N HIS A 255 6.67 10.88 15.42
CA HIS A 255 5.46 11.31 14.73
C HIS A 255 5.02 10.34 13.63
N THR A 256 5.95 9.73 12.90
CA THR A 256 5.62 8.68 11.94
C THR A 256 4.98 7.47 12.63
N PHE A 257 5.50 7.04 13.78
CA PHE A 257 4.89 5.95 14.55
C PHE A 257 3.49 6.30 15.03
N ASP A 258 3.27 7.53 15.51
CA ASP A 258 1.94 8.00 15.94
C ASP A 258 0.95 8.03 14.77
N MET A 259 1.39 8.43 13.56
CA MET A 259 0.56 8.39 12.36
C MET A 259 0.13 6.96 12.01
N ILE A 260 1.06 6.00 12.04
CA ILE A 260 0.77 4.58 11.77
C ILE A 260 -0.18 4.04 12.84
N GLU A 261 0.09 4.28 14.12
CA GLU A 261 -0.73 3.80 15.22
C GLU A 261 -2.15 4.37 15.16
N SER A 262 -2.31 5.66 14.84
CA SER A 262 -3.63 6.29 14.70
C SER A 262 -4.50 5.58 13.67
N VAL A 263 -3.94 5.17 12.53
CA VAL A 263 -4.70 4.41 11.52
C VAL A 263 -4.96 2.98 11.97
N LEU A 264 -4.00 2.32 12.61
CA LEU A 264 -4.17 0.96 13.15
C LEU A 264 -5.30 0.90 14.19
N VAL A 265 -5.28 1.78 15.18
CA VAL A 265 -6.35 1.89 16.21
C VAL A 265 -7.69 2.15 15.53
N ARG A 266 -7.73 3.03 14.52
CA ARG A 266 -8.98 3.29 13.79
C ARG A 266 -9.51 2.06 13.06
N VAL A 267 -8.64 1.21 12.51
CA VAL A 267 -9.06 -0.05 11.88
C VAL A 267 -9.64 -1.00 12.92
N GLU A 268 -9.01 -1.14 14.09
CA GLU A 268 -9.49 -2.00 15.17
C GLU A 268 -10.87 -1.57 15.70
N GLU A 269 -11.07 -0.26 15.92
CA GLU A 269 -12.39 0.28 16.29
C GLU A 269 -13.47 -0.09 15.27
N LEU A 270 -13.15 -0.05 13.97
CA LEU A 270 -14.09 -0.37 12.90
C LEU A 270 -14.42 -1.86 12.83
N THR A 271 -13.49 -2.72 13.25
CA THR A 271 -13.69 -4.18 13.30
C THR A 271 -14.44 -4.61 14.55
N GLU A 272 -14.14 -4.03 15.72
CA GLU A 272 -14.82 -4.37 16.98
C GLU A 272 -16.32 -4.01 16.97
N VAL A 273 -16.68 -2.84 16.42
CA VAL A 273 -18.09 -2.41 16.31
C VAL A 273 -18.92 -3.38 15.47
N LYS A 274 -18.29 -4.15 14.59
CA LYS A 274 -18.96 -5.06 13.66
C LYS A 274 -19.05 -6.50 14.16
N ASP A 275 -18.30 -6.86 15.21
CA ASP A 275 -18.45 -8.15 15.90
C ASP A 275 -19.61 -8.14 16.91
N GLY A 276 -20.08 -6.95 17.31
CA GLY A 276 -21.18 -6.76 18.25
C GLY A 276 -22.59 -6.69 17.63
N VAL A 277 -22.74 -6.91 16.32
CA VAL A 277 -24.01 -6.89 15.56
C VAL A 277 -24.23 -8.22 14.86
#